data_AF-A0A7W2X8Z5-F1
#
_entry.id   AF-A0A7W2X8Z5-F1
#
_cell.length_a   1.000
_cell.length_b   1.000
_cell.length_c   1.000
_cell.angle_alpha   90.00
_cell.angle_beta   90.00
_cell.angle_gamma   90.00
#
_symmetry.space_group_name_H-M   'P 1'
#
loop_
_entity.id
_entity.type
_entity.pdbx_description
1 polymer ?
#
loop_
_entity_poly.entity_id
_entity_poly.type
_entity_poly.pdbx_seq_one_letter_code
_entity_poly.pdbx_strand_id
1 'polypeptide(L)'
;MLWCAHLNILNLYTVCWFLYLVRTADNALYTGITTDVARRFLQHQTGKGAKALRGKGELQLAFSAPVGDRSLALRMEYRIKQLTKRQKERLVTGDGSFEALRESLVKTD
;
A
#
# COMPACT_ATOMS: atom_id res chain seq x y z
N MET A 1 34.85 -26.47 -20.19
CA MET A 1 33.42 -26.65 -19.85
C MET A 1 33.03 -25.58 -18.86
N LEU A 2 32.70 -24.40 -19.39
CA LEU A 2 32.09 -23.28 -18.70
C LEU A 2 30.63 -23.65 -18.46
N TRP A 3 30.18 -23.71 -17.21
CA TRP A 3 28.84 -23.30 -16.75
C TRP A 3 28.95 -23.24 -15.22
N CYS A 4 29.73 -22.27 -14.72
CA CYS A 4 29.62 -21.85 -13.33
C CYS A 4 28.17 -21.40 -13.13
N ALA A 5 27.50 -22.03 -12.17
CA ALA A 5 26.22 -21.63 -11.65
C ALA A 5 26.26 -20.12 -11.32
N HIS A 6 25.76 -19.30 -12.24
CA HIS A 6 25.43 -17.91 -11.96
C HIS A 6 24.13 -17.95 -11.14
N LEU A 7 24.29 -18.35 -9.88
CA LEU A 7 23.24 -18.30 -8.88
C LEU A 7 22.65 -16.89 -8.88
N ASN A 8 21.34 -16.87 -9.01
CA ASN A 8 20.44 -15.73 -9.02
C ASN A 8 20.44 -15.02 -7.65
N ILE A 9 21.58 -14.48 -7.23
CA ILE A 9 21.77 -13.74 -5.97
C ILE A 9 21.10 -12.35 -6.05
N LEU A 10 20.74 -11.88 -7.25
CA LEU A 10 20.10 -10.57 -7.46
C LEU A 10 18.60 -10.55 -7.09
N ASN A 11 17.94 -11.70 -6.89
CA ASN A 11 16.51 -11.75 -6.62
C ASN A 11 16.13 -11.75 -5.11
N LEU A 12 17.12 -11.73 -4.20
CA LEU A 12 16.88 -11.76 -2.76
C LEU A 12 16.72 -10.37 -2.10
N TYR A 13 16.81 -9.28 -2.87
CA TYR A 13 16.77 -7.90 -2.37
C TYR A 13 15.69 -7.04 -3.05
N THR A 14 14.63 -7.65 -3.60
CA THR A 14 13.53 -6.86 -4.15
C THR A 14 12.79 -6.13 -3.03
N VAL A 15 12.81 -4.80 -3.09
CA VAL A 15 12.13 -3.95 -2.10
C VAL A 15 10.63 -4.16 -2.22
N CYS A 16 10.02 -4.72 -1.17
CA CYS A 16 8.58 -4.92 -1.10
C CYS A 16 7.86 -3.58 -0.86
N TRP A 17 6.86 -3.30 -1.71
CA TRP A 17 5.96 -2.17 -1.57
C TRP A 17 4.75 -2.56 -0.74
N PHE A 18 4.35 -1.65 0.13
CA PHE A 18 3.17 -1.74 0.96
C PHE A 18 2.11 -0.76 0.47
N LEU A 19 0.86 -1.15 0.60
CA LEU A 19 -0.29 -0.26 0.53
C LEU A 19 -0.78 0.04 1.94
N TYR A 20 -1.18 1.28 2.19
CA TYR A 20 -1.72 1.70 3.47
C TYR A 20 -2.94 2.62 3.31
N LEU A 21 -3.81 2.60 4.33
CA LEU A 21 -4.90 3.55 4.48
C LEU A 21 -4.69 4.38 5.75
N VAL A 22 -4.86 5.70 5.62
CA VAL A 22 -4.87 6.64 6.74
C VAL A 22 -6.28 7.14 6.96
N ARG A 23 -6.78 7.04 8.19
CA ARG A 23 -8.03 7.63 8.63
C ARG A 23 -7.77 9.01 9.20
N THR A 24 -8.54 9.99 8.74
CA THR A 24 -8.52 11.37 9.23
C THR A 24 -9.58 11.59 10.31
N ALA A 25 -9.52 12.72 11.02
CA ALA A 25 -10.49 13.07 12.06
C ALA A 25 -11.95 13.18 11.54
N ASP A 26 -12.14 13.56 10.27
CA ASP A 26 -13.45 13.55 9.58
C ASP A 26 -13.87 12.14 9.09
N ASN A 27 -13.16 11.10 9.53
CA ASN A 27 -13.40 9.71 9.20
C ASN A 27 -13.27 9.38 7.70
N ALA A 28 -12.59 10.22 6.91
CA ALA A 28 -12.22 9.89 5.54
C ALA A 28 -11.03 8.94 5.51
N LEU A 29 -10.91 8.17 4.41
CA LEU A 29 -9.82 7.22 4.19
C LEU A 29 -8.97 7.64 3.00
N TYR A 30 -7.73 8.03 3.28
CA TYR A 30 -6.69 8.26 2.28
C TYR A 30 -5.97 6.95 1.95
N THR A 31 -5.60 6.75 0.70
CA THR A 31 -4.88 5.57 0.21
C THR A 31 -3.53 5.99 -0.34
N GLY A 32 -2.46 5.28 0.06
CA GLY A 32 -1.13 5.48 -0.48
C GLY A 32 -0.32 4.19 -0.51
N ILE A 33 0.82 4.24 -1.20
CA ILE A 33 1.83 3.17 -1.22
C ILE A 33 3.19 3.68 -0.75
N THR A 34 4.01 2.79 -0.19
CA THR A 34 5.38 3.10 0.25
C THR A 34 6.17 1.82 0.51
N THR A 35 7.49 1.92 0.58
CA THR A 35 8.38 0.84 1.03
C THR A 35 8.64 0.91 2.54
N ASP A 36 8.19 1.97 3.22
CA ASP A 36 8.37 2.20 4.65
C ASP A 36 7.14 2.94 5.23
N VAL A 37 6.20 2.15 5.77
CA VAL A 37 4.90 2.63 6.27
C VAL A 37 5.09 3.55 7.47
N ALA A 38 5.95 3.19 8.42
CA ALA A 38 6.16 3.95 9.65
C ALA A 38 6.70 5.35 9.36
N ARG A 39 7.77 5.44 8.56
CA ARG A 39 8.33 6.74 8.15
C ARG A 39 7.31 7.55 7.36
N ARG A 40 6.58 6.93 6.43
CA ARG A 40 5.61 7.66 5.59
C ARG A 40 4.43 8.17 6.42
N PHE A 41 3.95 7.39 7.38
CA PHE A 41 2.89 7.79 8.29
C PHE A 41 3.33 8.99 9.16
N LEU A 42 4.54 8.95 9.74
CA LEU A 42 5.08 10.07 10.52
C LEU A 42 5.23 11.36 9.68
N GLN A 43 5.61 11.23 8.40
CA GLN A 43 5.64 12.38 7.48
C GLN A 43 4.25 13.01 7.30
N HIS A 44 3.20 12.21 7.18
CA HIS A 44 1.82 12.73 7.11
C HIS A 44 1.42 13.39 8.43
N GLN A 45 1.71 12.74 9.56
CA GLN A 45 1.36 13.25 10.89
C GLN A 45 2.02 14.61 11.20
N THR A 46 3.22 14.84 10.67
CA THR A 46 3.97 16.10 10.82
C THR A 46 3.71 17.12 9.71
N GLY A 47 2.72 16.88 8.84
CA GLY A 47 2.33 17.80 7.76
C GLY A 47 3.29 17.85 6.56
N LYS A 48 4.35 17.05 6.56
CA LYS A 48 5.36 16.96 5.47
C LYS A 48 4.98 15.94 4.38
N GLY A 49 3.87 15.24 4.55
CA GLY A 49 3.34 14.25 3.63
C GLY A 49 2.42 14.82 2.53
N ALA A 50 1.40 14.03 2.18
CA ALA A 50 0.46 14.35 1.12
C ALA A 50 -0.34 15.62 1.46
N LYS A 51 -0.53 16.50 0.46
CA LYS A 51 -1.30 17.75 0.61
C LYS A 51 -2.71 17.49 1.18
N ALA A 52 -3.34 16.38 0.77
CA ALA A 52 -4.68 16.00 1.22
C ALA A 52 -4.79 15.70 2.73
N LEU A 53 -3.68 15.37 3.39
CA LEU A 53 -3.62 15.03 4.82
C LEU A 53 -3.13 16.18 5.70
N ARG A 54 -2.64 17.29 5.12
CA ARG A 54 -2.15 18.43 5.89
C ARG A 54 -3.30 19.10 6.64
N GLY A 55 -3.10 19.33 7.93
CA GLY A 55 -4.11 20.00 8.78
C GLY A 55 -5.36 19.17 9.06
N LYS A 56 -5.36 17.86 8.79
CA LYS A 56 -6.51 16.96 9.01
C LYS A 56 -6.65 16.42 10.45
N GLY A 57 -6.01 17.07 11.41
CA GLY A 57 -5.99 16.68 12.82
C GLY A 57 -5.12 15.45 13.09
N GLU A 58 -5.47 14.71 14.15
CA GLU A 58 -4.85 13.43 14.46
C GLU A 58 -5.17 12.41 13.36
N LEU A 59 -4.13 11.75 12.85
CA LEU A 59 -4.27 10.73 11.81
C LEU A 59 -4.14 9.36 12.46
N GLN A 60 -4.80 8.37 11.88
CA GLN A 60 -4.68 6.97 12.31
C GLN A 60 -4.26 6.11 11.13
N LEU A 61 -3.27 5.23 11.34
CA LEU A 61 -2.96 4.18 10.37
C LEU A 61 -4.03 3.09 10.49
N ALA A 62 -5.02 3.14 9.60
CA ALA A 62 -6.18 2.25 9.67
C ALA A 62 -5.91 0.87 9.06
N PHE A 63 -5.01 0.79 8.10
CA PHE A 63 -4.66 -0.46 7.43
C PHE A 63 -3.28 -0.35 6.79
N SER A 64 -2.54 -1.45 6.75
CA SER A 64 -1.39 -1.61 5.87
C SER A 64 -1.14 -3.08 5.55
N ALA A 65 -0.76 -3.37 4.31
CA ALA A 65 -0.41 -4.73 3.89
C ALA A 65 0.68 -4.72 2.81
N PRO A 66 1.55 -5.75 2.78
CA PRO A 66 2.51 -5.92 1.71
C PRO A 66 1.79 -6.23 0.39
N VAL A 67 2.33 -5.73 -0.72
CA VAL A 67 1.77 -5.95 -2.06
C VAL A 67 2.72 -6.77 -2.92
N GLY A 68 4.00 -6.40 -2.95
CA GLY A 68 4.99 -6.98 -3.86
C GLY A 68 5.82 -5.89 -4.52
N ASP A 69 5.92 -5.90 -5.85
CA ASP A 69 6.68 -4.88 -6.58
C ASP A 69 5.91 -3.54 -6.72
N ARG A 70 6.62 -2.54 -7.24
CA ARG A 70 6.09 -1.19 -7.45
C ARG A 70 4.93 -1.15 -8.44
N SER A 71 4.98 -1.95 -9.50
CA SER A 71 3.98 -1.97 -10.57
C SER A 71 2.64 -2.47 -10.03
N LEU A 72 2.66 -3.60 -9.32
CA LEU A 72 1.49 -4.15 -8.66
C LEU A 72 0.93 -3.19 -7.60
N ALA A 73 1.81 -2.56 -6.81
CA ALA A 73 1.40 -1.55 -5.82
C ALA A 73 0.69 -0.35 -6.45
N LEU A 74 1.18 0.17 -7.58
CA LEU A 74 0.52 1.27 -8.31
C LEU A 74 -0.84 0.86 -8.86
N ARG A 75 -0.96 -0.34 -9.43
CA ARG A 75 -2.24 -0.89 -9.93
C ARG A 75 -3.25 -1.06 -8.80
N MET A 76 -2.83 -1.63 -7.66
CA MET A 76 -3.66 -1.76 -6.47
C MET A 76 -4.09 -0.39 -5.92
N GLU A 77 -3.16 0.56 -5.80
CA GLU A 77 -3.46 1.92 -5.32
C GLU A 77 -4.53 2.59 -6.19
N TYR A 78 -4.40 2.49 -7.52
CA TYR A 78 -5.39 3.02 -8.45
C TYR A 78 -6.77 2.38 -8.24
N ARG A 79 -6.85 1.05 -8.16
CA ARG A 79 -8.14 0.35 -7.94
C ARG A 79 -8.77 0.70 -6.60
N ILE A 80 -7.98 0.77 -5.52
CA ILE A 80 -8.49 1.11 -4.18
C ILE A 80 -8.95 2.57 -4.12
N LYS A 81 -8.31 3.49 -4.84
CA LYS A 81 -8.76 4.89 -4.93
C LYS A 81 -10.18 5.03 -5.51
N GLN A 82 -10.58 4.14 -6.42
CA GLN A 82 -11.93 4.11 -7.02
C GLN A 82 -13.00 3.47 -6.14
N LEU A 83 -12.61 2.77 -5.06
CA LEU A 83 -13.55 2.16 -4.14
C LEU A 83 -14.33 3.23 -3.36
N THR A 84 -15.61 2.94 -3.14
CA THR A 84 -16.44 3.70 -2.21
C THR A 84 -15.88 3.62 -0.79
N LYS A 85 -16.24 4.57 0.08
CA LYS A 85 -15.84 4.53 1.50
C LYS A 85 -16.17 3.18 2.14
N ARG A 86 -17.39 2.68 1.96
CA ARG A 86 -17.84 1.38 2.48
C ARG A 86 -16.97 0.21 2.02
N GLN A 87 -16.53 0.21 0.76
CA GLN A 87 -15.62 -0.82 0.26
C GLN A 87 -14.20 -0.68 0.84
N LYS A 88 -13.72 0.54 1.10
CA LYS A 88 -12.44 0.73 1.80
C LYS A 88 -12.49 0.27 3.25
N GLU A 89 -13.61 0.47 3.94
CA GLU A 89 -13.78 -0.03 5.31
C GLU A 89 -13.69 -1.55 5.40
N ARG A 90 -14.13 -2.27 4.36
CA ARG A 90 -13.97 -3.74 4.29
C ARG A 90 -12.51 -4.19 4.29
N LEU A 91 -11.63 -3.42 3.65
CA LEU A 91 -10.18 -3.64 3.71
C LEU A 91 -9.69 -3.48 5.15
N VAL A 92 -10.16 -2.46 5.86
CA VAL A 92 -9.80 -2.19 7.27
C VAL A 92 -10.28 -3.29 8.20
N THR A 93 -11.50 -3.80 8.02
CA THR A 93 -12.06 -4.88 8.84
C THR A 93 -11.49 -6.26 8.50
N GLY A 94 -10.73 -6.39 7.42
CA GLY A 94 -10.05 -7.64 7.04
C GLY A 94 -10.97 -8.72 6.48
N ASP A 95 -11.98 -8.37 5.68
CA ASP A 95 -12.92 -9.36 5.10
C ASP A 95 -12.36 -10.18 3.92
N GLY A 96 -11.05 -10.12 3.69
CA GLY A 96 -10.37 -10.78 2.56
C GLY A 96 -10.44 -10.04 1.23
N SER A 97 -11.18 -8.94 1.12
CA SER A 97 -11.30 -8.17 -0.14
C SER A 97 -9.96 -7.62 -0.67
N PHE A 98 -9.00 -7.35 0.22
CA PHE A 98 -7.65 -6.93 -0.18
C PHE A 98 -6.90 -8.03 -0.95
N GLU A 99 -6.86 -9.25 -0.41
CA GLU A 99 -6.17 -10.38 -1.05
C GLU A 99 -6.84 -10.77 -2.35
N ALA A 100 -8.18 -10.81 -2.39
CA ALA A 100 -8.92 -11.09 -3.61
C ALA A 100 -8.58 -10.09 -4.74
N LEU A 101 -8.47 -8.79 -4.42
CA LEU A 101 -8.04 -7.77 -5.39
C LEU A 101 -6.59 -8.01 -5.84
N ARG A 102 -5.67 -8.25 -4.91
CA ARG A 102 -4.25 -8.50 -5.23
C ARG A 102 -4.10 -9.69 -6.17
N GLU A 103 -4.74 -10.82 -5.87
CA GLU A 103 -4.71 -12.02 -6.69
C GLU A 103 -5.27 -11.79 -8.10
N SER A 104 -6.37 -11.06 -8.23
CA SER A 104 -6.94 -10.73 -9.55
C SER A 104 -5.98 -9.93 -10.43
N LEU A 105 -5.19 -9.03 -9.84
CA LEU A 105 -4.25 -8.18 -10.56
C LEU A 105 -2.96 -8.92 -10.93
N VAL A 106 -2.50 -9.86 -10.10
CA VAL A 106 -1.36 -10.73 -10.40
C VAL A 106 -1.67 -11.65 -11.59
N LYS A 107 -2.91 -12.19 -11.67
CA LYS A 107 -3.31 -13.09 -12.77
C LYS A 107 -3.44 -12.42 -14.14
N THR A 108 -3.42 -11.10 -14.19
CA THR A 108 -3.58 -10.33 -15.44
C THR A 108 -2.24 -9.87 -16.03
N ASP A 109 -1.13 -10.13 -15.34
CA ASP A 109 0.24 -9.89 -15.80
C ASP A 109 0.85 -11.17 -16.39
#